data_AF-A0A1V5ZI54-F1
#
_entry.id   AF-A0A1V5ZI54-F1
#
_cell.length_a   1.000
_cell.length_b   1.000
_cell.length_c   1.000
_cell.angle_alpha   90.00
_cell.angle_beta   90.00
_cell.angle_gamma   90.00
#
_symmetry.space_group_name_H-M   'P 1'
#
loop_
_entity.id
_entity.type
_entity.pdbx_description
1 polymer ?
#
loop_
_entity_poly.entity_id
_entity_poly.type
_entity_poly.pdbx_seq_one_letter_code
_entity_poly.pdbx_strand_id
1 'polypeptide(L)'
;MEVMTLNVEVPKGIMYALNQEKNEFISKMKLFTAVEYYKEHKLSLGKAAELAGMEKTEFMFYLGEIGEPVINYSIEELDNELERFEKR
;
A
#
# COMPACT_ATOMS: atom_id res chain seq x y z
N MET A 1 6.68 -14.00 -7.68
CA MET A 1 5.46 -13.25 -7.36
C MET A 1 4.37 -13.76 -8.28
N GLU A 2 3.27 -14.23 -7.70
CA GLU A 2 2.09 -14.66 -8.46
C GLU A 2 1.24 -13.41 -8.71
N VAL A 3 0.89 -13.13 -9.97
CA VAL A 3 0.16 -11.93 -10.37
C VAL A 3 -1.25 -12.31 -10.77
N MET A 4 -2.24 -11.57 -10.29
CA MET A 4 -3.65 -11.71 -10.65
C MET A 4 -4.10 -10.47 -11.43
N THR A 5 -4.78 -10.68 -12.56
CA THR A 5 -5.37 -9.59 -13.37
C THR A 5 -6.77 -9.27 -12.88
N LEU A 6 -7.01 -8.00 -12.52
CA LEU A 6 -8.32 -7.48 -12.14
C LEU A 6 -8.91 -6.66 -13.30
N ASN A 7 -10.16 -6.97 -13.69
CA ASN A 7 -10.91 -6.17 -14.65
C ASN A 7 -11.81 -5.19 -13.89
N VAL A 8 -11.52 -3.89 -14.00
CA VAL A 8 -12.29 -2.83 -13.36
C VAL A 8 -12.93 -1.95 -14.43
N GLU A 9 -14.24 -1.80 -14.38
CA GLU A 9 -14.99 -0.89 -15.24
C GLU A 9 -15.04 0.49 -14.60
N VAL A 10 -14.52 1.51 -15.30
CA VAL A 10 -14.50 2.89 -14.83
C VAL A 10 -15.13 3.78 -15.90
N PRO A 11 -16.05 4.70 -15.52
CA PRO A 11 -16.60 5.68 -16.46
C PRO A 11 -15.48 6.50 -17.12
N LYS A 12 -15.45 6.52 -18.46
CA LYS A 12 -14.45 7.29 -19.22
C LYS A 12 -14.44 8.78 -18.87
N GLY A 13 -15.59 9.33 -18.45
CA GLY A 13 -15.74 10.69 -17.93
C GLY A 13 -14.73 11.06 -16.83
N ILE A 14 -14.40 10.10 -15.97
CA ILE A 14 -13.45 10.30 -14.87
C ILE A 14 -12.03 10.52 -15.41
N MET A 15 -11.63 9.80 -16.47
CA MET A 15 -10.30 9.96 -17.08
C MET A 15 -10.15 11.35 -17.69
N TYR A 16 -11.22 11.84 -18.34
CA TYR A 16 -11.26 13.20 -18.87
C TYR A 16 -11.21 14.26 -17.76
N ALA A 17 -11.97 14.07 -16.67
CA ALA A 17 -11.98 14.99 -15.54
C ALA A 17 -10.62 15.07 -14.82
N LEU A 18 -9.93 13.94 -14.71
CA LEU A 18 -8.61 13.86 -14.08
C LEU A 18 -7.46 14.27 -15.02
N ASN A 19 -7.72 14.37 -16.34
CA ASN A 19 -6.70 14.57 -17.37
C ASN A 19 -5.54 13.55 -17.27
N GLN A 20 -5.90 12.28 -17.04
CA GLN A 20 -4.94 11.20 -16.84
C GLN A 20 -5.06 10.11 -17.89
N GLU A 21 -3.92 9.50 -18.21
CA GLU A 21 -3.92 8.27 -18.98
C GLU A 21 -4.28 7.05 -18.12
N LYS A 22 -4.76 5.98 -18.80
CA LYS A 22 -5.16 4.72 -18.16
C LYS A 22 -4.07 4.16 -17.23
N ASN A 23 -2.81 4.18 -17.67
CA ASN A 23 -1.70 3.62 -16.89
C ASN A 23 -1.43 4.44 -15.63
N GLU A 24 -1.49 5.77 -15.72
CA GLU A 24 -1.30 6.66 -14.57
C GLU A 24 -2.42 6.47 -13.55
N PHE A 25 -3.67 6.35 -14.01
CA PHE A 25 -4.80 6.09 -13.14
C PHE A 25 -4.67 4.75 -12.40
N ILE A 26 -4.28 3.68 -13.10
CA ILE A 26 -4.07 2.36 -12.50
C ILE A 26 -2.95 2.42 -11.45
N SER A 27 -1.84 3.10 -11.75
CA SER A 27 -0.73 3.25 -10.79
C SER A 27 -1.17 4.01 -9.54
N LYS A 28 -1.93 5.12 -9.69
CA LYS A 28 -2.48 5.85 -8.53
C LYS A 28 -3.50 5.02 -7.77
N MET A 29 -4.36 4.26 -8.44
CA MET A 29 -5.33 3.38 -7.79
C MET A 29 -4.63 2.31 -6.93
N LYS A 30 -3.57 1.70 -7.45
CA LYS A 30 -2.72 0.76 -6.71
C LYS A 30 -2.09 1.40 -5.48
N LEU A 31 -1.49 2.59 -5.65
CA LEU A 31 -0.86 3.35 -4.58
C LEU A 31 -1.86 3.72 -3.47
N PHE A 32 -3.01 4.29 -3.84
CA PHE A 32 -4.05 4.66 -2.87
C PHE A 32 -4.57 3.43 -2.12
N THR A 33 -4.79 2.32 -2.82
CA THR A 33 -5.23 1.08 -2.20
C THR A 33 -4.18 0.51 -1.25
N ALA A 34 -2.89 0.57 -1.62
CA ALA A 34 -1.79 0.15 -0.78
C ALA A 34 -1.66 0.98 0.50
N VAL A 35 -1.77 2.31 0.38
CA VAL A 35 -1.75 3.23 1.52
C VAL A 35 -2.93 2.95 2.45
N GLU A 36 -4.14 2.82 1.91
CA GLU A 36 -5.33 2.60 2.73
C GLU A 36 -5.24 1.27 3.50
N TYR A 37 -4.87 0.19 2.83
CA TYR A 37 -4.70 -1.10 3.51
C TYR A 37 -3.52 -1.13 4.48
N TYR A 38 -2.46 -0.35 4.25
CA TYR A 38 -1.38 -0.17 5.22
C TYR A 38 -1.88 0.56 6.48
N LYS A 39 -2.65 1.65 6.31
CA LYS A 39 -3.26 2.41 7.40
C LYS A 39 -4.25 1.58 8.21
N GLU A 40 -5.00 0.70 7.55
CA GLU A 40 -5.89 -0.26 8.21
C GLU A 40 -5.15 -1.44 8.87
N HIS A 41 -3.82 -1.48 8.81
CA HIS A 41 -2.98 -2.61 9.28
C HIS A 41 -3.30 -3.95 8.63
N LYS A 42 -3.99 -3.97 7.48
CA LYS A 42 -4.33 -5.20 6.74
C LYS A 42 -3.19 -5.68 5.86
N LEU A 43 -2.31 -4.77 5.41
CA LEU A 43 -1.11 -5.11 4.67
C LEU A 43 0.13 -4.60 5.42
N SER A 44 1.13 -5.48 5.55
CA SER A 44 2.45 -5.06 6.03
C SER A 44 3.09 -4.08 5.05
N LEU A 45 4.07 -3.30 5.52
CA LEU A 45 4.79 -2.32 4.69
C LEU A 45 5.33 -2.93 3.38
N GLY A 46 5.86 -4.15 3.44
CA GLY A 46 6.37 -4.85 2.25
C GLY A 46 5.27 -5.25 1.27
N LYS A 47 4.11 -5.71 1.76
CA LYS A 47 2.97 -6.11 0.92
C LYS A 47 2.24 -4.91 0.34
N ALA A 48 2.15 -3.81 1.09
CA ALA A 48 1.63 -2.55 0.59
C ALA A 48 2.54 -1.99 -0.52
N ALA A 49 3.87 -2.01 -0.33
CA ALA A 49 4.82 -1.62 -1.38
C ALA A 49 4.70 -2.48 -2.65
N GLU A 50 4.55 -3.81 -2.49
CA GLU A 50 4.31 -4.74 -3.61
C GLU A 50 3.02 -4.40 -4.36
N LEU A 51 1.93 -4.08 -3.65
CA LEU A 51 0.66 -3.66 -4.26
C LEU A 51 0.79 -2.31 -5.00
N ALA A 52 1.51 -1.35 -4.40
CA ALA A 52 1.81 -0.06 -5.01
C ALA A 52 2.72 -0.18 -6.25
N GLY A 53 3.42 -1.31 -6.41
CA GLY A 53 4.42 -1.50 -7.46
C GLY A 53 5.69 -0.69 -7.23
N MET A 54 6.04 -0.45 -5.96
CA MET A 54 7.18 0.36 -5.52
C MET A 54 8.20 -0.49 -4.77
N GLU A 55 9.46 -0.06 -4.77
CA GLU A 55 10.43 -0.59 -3.82
C GLU A 55 9.97 -0.28 -2.38
N LYS A 56 10.27 -1.17 -1.42
CA LYS A 56 9.85 -0.98 -0.02
C LYS A 56 10.33 0.37 0.54
N THR A 57 11.54 0.78 0.19
CA THR A 57 12.13 2.05 0.62
C THR A 57 11.44 3.25 -0.02
N GLU A 58 11.06 3.16 -1.30
CA GLU A 58 10.33 4.24 -1.99
C GLU A 58 8.93 4.43 -1.40
N PHE A 59 8.23 3.32 -1.13
CA PHE A 59 6.93 3.38 -0.46
C PHE A 59 7.04 3.97 0.95
N MET A 60 8.11 3.65 1.66
CA MET A 60 8.43 4.23 2.97
C MET A 60 8.62 5.75 2.90
N PHE A 61 9.39 6.23 1.92
CA PHE A 61 9.55 7.67 1.68
C PHE A 61 8.22 8.33 1.34
N TYR A 62 7.43 7.72 0.47
CA TYR A 62 6.11 8.23 0.08
C TYR A 62 5.17 8.39 1.28
N LEU A 63 5.11 7.39 2.17
CA LEU A 63 4.34 7.49 3.42
C LEU A 63 4.78 8.70 4.27
N GLY A 64 6.09 8.93 4.35
CA GLY A 64 6.65 10.10 5.02
C GLY A 64 6.26 11.43 4.36
N GLU A 65 6.23 11.50 3.02
CA GLU A 65 5.82 12.71 2.28
C GLU A 65 4.34 13.07 2.50
N ILE A 66 3.47 12.07 2.61
CA ILE A 66 2.04 12.29 2.88
C ILE A 66 1.72 12.46 4.38
N GLY A 67 2.74 12.43 5.24
CA GLY A 67 2.62 12.62 6.69
C GLY A 67 2.09 11.41 7.45
N GLU A 68 2.07 10.22 6.83
CA GLU A 68 1.68 8.99 7.49
C GLU A 68 2.84 8.40 8.31
N PRO A 69 2.60 7.92 9.54
CA PRO A 69 3.66 7.33 10.36
C PRO A 69 4.24 6.09 9.68
N VAL A 70 5.49 6.19 9.25
CA VAL A 70 6.27 5.09 8.65
C VAL A 70 6.56 3.97 9.66
N ILE A 71 6.62 4.32 10.94
CA ILE A 71 6.77 3.39 12.05
C ILE A 71 5.41 3.32 12.73
N ASN A 72 4.53 2.49 12.17
CA ASN A 72 3.28 2.13 12.81
C ASN A 72 3.37 0.64 13.15
N TYR A 73 4.11 0.31 14.22
CA TYR A 73 4.06 -1.04 14.80
C TYR A 73 2.60 -1.31 15.09
N SER A 74 2.00 -2.27 14.37
CA SER A 74 0.71 -2.79 14.77
C SER A 74 0.89 -3.45 16.14
N ILE A 75 -0.11 -3.32 17.02
CA ILE A 75 -0.11 -4.03 18.31
C ILE A 75 0.10 -5.53 18.08
N GLU A 76 -0.42 -6.08 16.97
CA GLU A 76 -0.21 -7.46 16.55
C GLU A 76 1.26 -7.80 16.20
N GLU A 77 2.02 -6.91 15.56
CA GLU A 77 3.46 -7.12 15.32
C GLU A 77 4.27 -7.03 16.61
N LEU A 78 3.89 -6.14 17.53
CA LEU A 78 4.49 -6.06 18.87
C LEU A 78 4.21 -7.33 19.68
N ASP A 79 2.97 -7.83 19.67
CA ASP A 79 2.58 -9.06 20.37
C ASP A 79 3.31 -10.29 19.79
N ASN A 80 3.40 -10.39 18.46
CA ASN A 80 4.16 -11.46 17.80
C ASN A 80 5.67 -11.40 18.09
N GLU A 81 6.25 -10.20 18.27
CA GLU A 81 7.63 -10.07 18.73
C GLU A 81 7.78 -10.44 20.21
N LEU A 82 6.89 -9.96 21.10
CA LEU A 82 6.92 -10.28 22.53
C LEU A 82 6.80 -11.79 22.79
N GLU A 83 5.90 -12.50 22.08
CA GLU A 83 5.80 -13.96 22.16
C GLU A 83 7.09 -14.69 21.75
N ARG A 84 7.88 -14.11 20.84
CA ARG A 84 9.18 -14.68 20.44
C ARG A 84 10.27 -14.43 21.47
N PHE A 85 10.18 -13.37 22.27
CA PHE A 85 11.12 -13.08 23.34
C PHE A 85 10.82 -13.87 24.62
N GLU A 86 9.56 -14.18 24.94
CA GLU A 86 9.20 -14.97 26.13
C GLU A 86 9.51 -16.48 26.01
N LYS A 87 9.70 -16.99 24.79
CA LYS A 87 10.06 -18.41 24.54
C LYS A 87 11.58 -18.69 24.55
N ARG A 88 12.39 -17.76 25.07
CA ARG A 88 13.85 -17.91 25.23
C ARG A 88 14.27 -18.04 26.67
#